data_AF-A0A973CNV9-F1
#
_entry.id   AF-A0A973CNV9-F1
#
_cell.length_a   1.000
_cell.length_b   1.000
_cell.length_c   1.000
_cell.angle_alpha   90.00
_cell.angle_beta   90.00
_cell.angle_gamma   90.00
#
_symmetry.space_group_name_H-M   'P 1'
#
loop_
_entity.id
_entity.type
_entity.pdbx_description
1 polymer ?
#
loop_
_entity_poly.entity_id
_entity_poly.type
_entity_poly.pdbx_seq_one_letter_code
_entity_poly.pdbx_strand_id
1 'polypeptide(L)'
;MHAKQKPFTVAYGYRGAQFDNTPPTWRRTAEDMVRSSFSGAGEFGINLFPMKKPSGGYSPWPAGRGINWGSSGRATMAILAPGPDGPVATERFEMFREGVELAEALLFVERAIKQKKLSADLQKRANAYLNARGKGFVGSWCGVLYMQSEEDAKLLDLAGEVARELKK
;
A
#
# COMPACT_ATOMS: atom_id res chain seq x y z
N MET A 1 -13.29 -34.07 -9.35
CA MET A 1 -13.91 -32.72 -9.36
C MET A 1 -13.32 -31.92 -8.20
N HIS A 2 -12.39 -31.00 -8.44
CA HIS A 2 -11.96 -30.07 -7.40
C HIS A 2 -12.98 -28.94 -7.31
N ALA A 3 -13.59 -28.78 -6.14
CA ALA A 3 -14.48 -27.66 -5.87
C ALA A 3 -13.72 -26.35 -6.13
N LYS A 4 -14.30 -25.44 -6.90
CA LYS A 4 -13.75 -24.09 -7.07
C LYS A 4 -13.68 -23.43 -5.70
N GLN A 5 -12.48 -23.26 -5.17
CA GLN A 5 -12.24 -22.55 -3.91
C GLN A 5 -12.79 -21.13 -4.07
N LYS A 6 -13.67 -20.71 -3.14
CA LYS A 6 -14.19 -19.35 -3.16
C LYS A 6 -13.03 -18.37 -2.93
N PRO A 7 -12.98 -17.24 -3.66
CA PRO A 7 -11.97 -16.23 -3.38
C PRO A 7 -12.12 -15.76 -1.93
N PHE A 8 -11.05 -15.84 -1.16
CA PHE A 8 -10.97 -15.38 0.21
C PHE A 8 -10.05 -14.15 0.24
N THR A 9 -10.57 -13.04 0.74
CA THR A 9 -9.83 -11.78 0.86
C THR A 9 -9.21 -11.72 2.24
N VAL A 10 -7.89 -11.64 2.31
CA VAL A 10 -7.17 -11.36 3.55
C VAL A 10 -6.61 -9.95 3.45
N ALA A 11 -7.06 -9.09 4.36
CA ALA A 11 -6.44 -7.80 4.61
C ALA A 11 -5.65 -7.88 5.92
N TYR A 12 -4.45 -7.30 5.92
CA TYR A 12 -3.61 -7.25 7.11
C TYR A 12 -3.69 -5.87 7.77
N GLY A 13 -3.79 -5.85 9.11
CA GLY A 13 -3.76 -4.63 9.89
C GLY A 13 -2.38 -3.97 9.83
N TYR A 14 -2.18 -2.96 8.97
CA TYR A 14 -0.86 -2.36 8.71
C TYR A 14 -0.41 -1.33 9.74
N ARG A 15 -1.03 -1.31 10.92
CA ARG A 15 -0.94 -0.19 11.86
C ARG A 15 0.29 -0.24 12.78
N GLY A 16 0.79 -1.43 13.10
CA GLY A 16 1.78 -1.63 14.16
C GLY A 16 3.17 -1.03 13.94
N ALA A 17 3.45 -0.53 12.73
CA ALA A 17 4.76 0.04 12.36
C ALA A 17 4.68 1.51 11.90
N GLN A 18 3.52 2.16 12.08
CA GLN A 18 3.25 3.48 11.53
C GLN A 18 2.99 4.49 12.66
N PHE A 19 3.94 5.37 12.95
CA PHE A 19 3.80 6.46 13.94
C PHE A 19 3.78 7.83 13.26
N ASP A 20 3.30 8.86 13.95
CA ASP A 20 3.21 10.22 13.39
C ASP A 20 4.59 10.78 12.99
N ASN A 21 5.66 10.32 13.63
CA ASN A 21 7.05 10.68 13.34
C ASN A 21 7.80 9.63 12.50
N THR A 22 7.10 8.62 11.96
CA THR A 22 7.74 7.61 11.11
C THR A 22 8.16 8.25 9.79
N PRO A 23 9.30 7.85 9.20
CA PRO A 23 9.66 8.19 7.84
C PRO A 23 8.52 7.93 6.85
N PRO A 24 8.61 8.42 5.60
CA PRO A 24 7.51 8.40 4.64
C PRO A 24 7.19 6.99 4.09
N THR A 25 6.74 6.09 4.96
CA THR A 25 6.56 4.66 4.70
C THR A 25 5.16 4.30 4.22
N TRP A 26 4.20 5.22 4.29
CA TRP A 26 2.83 5.03 3.82
C TRP A 26 2.74 4.65 2.34
N ARG A 27 3.69 5.14 1.53
CA ARG A 27 3.80 4.81 0.10
C ARG A 27 4.13 3.33 -0.15
N ARG A 28 4.79 2.65 0.79
CA ARG A 28 5.15 1.23 0.67
C ARG A 28 3.98 0.29 0.93
N THR A 29 3.02 0.72 1.75
CA THR A 29 2.02 -0.15 2.37
C THR A 29 1.32 -1.07 1.36
N ALA A 30 0.86 -0.54 0.23
CA ALA A 30 0.14 -1.34 -0.74
C ALA A 30 1.02 -2.43 -1.39
N GLU A 31 2.26 -2.10 -1.77
CA GLU A 31 3.21 -3.06 -2.34
C GLU A 31 3.56 -4.18 -1.33
N ASP A 32 3.73 -3.83 -0.06
CA ASP A 32 3.98 -4.81 1.00
C ASP A 32 2.88 -5.84 1.11
N MET A 33 1.62 -5.39 1.06
CA MET A 33 0.46 -6.28 1.12
C MET A 33 0.42 -7.24 -0.06
N VAL A 34 0.55 -6.74 -1.29
CA VAL A 34 0.46 -7.60 -2.48
C VAL A 34 1.62 -8.60 -2.54
N ARG A 35 2.84 -8.19 -2.13
CA ARG A 35 4.01 -9.08 -2.08
C ARG A 35 3.93 -10.12 -0.96
N SER A 36 3.28 -9.79 0.15
CA SER A 36 2.98 -10.73 1.24
C SER A 36 1.77 -11.63 0.95
N SER A 37 1.27 -11.66 -0.29
CA SER A 37 0.08 -12.43 -0.69
C SER A 37 -1.22 -12.00 0.00
N PHE A 38 -1.25 -10.78 0.57
CA PHE A 38 -2.48 -10.16 1.03
C PHE A 38 -3.21 -9.46 -0.12
N SER A 39 -4.53 -9.38 -0.03
CA SER A 39 -5.36 -8.72 -1.03
C SER A 39 -5.43 -7.20 -0.84
N GLY A 40 -4.89 -6.68 0.25
CA GLY A 40 -4.86 -5.25 0.53
C GLY A 40 -4.51 -4.93 1.98
N ALA A 41 -4.44 -3.63 2.26
CA ALA A 41 -4.20 -3.10 3.60
C ALA A 41 -5.53 -2.88 4.34
N GLY A 42 -5.59 -3.32 5.60
CA GLY A 42 -6.70 -3.08 6.51
C GLY A 42 -6.26 -2.27 7.74
N GLU A 43 -7.24 -1.68 8.43
CA GLU A 43 -7.11 -1.14 9.79
C GLU A 43 -5.92 -0.19 10.05
N PHE A 44 -5.54 0.64 9.09
CA PHE A 44 -4.36 1.52 9.21
C PHE A 44 -4.68 2.96 9.66
N GLY A 45 -5.88 3.20 10.21
CA GLY A 45 -6.25 4.48 10.81
C GLY A 45 -6.45 5.59 9.78
N ILE A 46 -7.48 5.48 8.94
CA ILE A 46 -7.75 6.49 7.91
C ILE A 46 -8.32 7.79 8.50
N ASN A 47 -9.32 7.68 9.38
CA ASN A 47 -10.12 8.80 9.90
C ASN A 47 -10.54 8.60 11.36
N LEU A 48 -9.70 7.98 12.20
CA LEU A 48 -10.03 7.75 13.62
C LEU A 48 -9.83 9.04 14.44
N PHE A 49 -10.59 10.07 14.10
CA PHE A 49 -10.47 11.37 14.76
C PHE A 49 -10.87 11.27 16.24
N PRO A 50 -10.14 11.96 17.14
CA PRO A 50 -10.56 12.08 18.52
C PRO A 50 -11.94 12.75 18.65
N MET A 51 -12.81 12.18 19.48
CA MET A 51 -14.12 12.76 19.80
C MET A 51 -13.99 13.80 20.90
N LYS A 52 -14.68 14.94 20.75
CA LYS A 52 -14.72 15.98 21.78
C LYS A 52 -15.46 15.44 23.02
N LYS A 53 -14.88 15.62 24.20
CA LYS A 53 -15.52 15.21 25.47
C LYS A 53 -16.47 16.32 25.97
N PRO A 54 -17.57 15.98 26.67
CA PRO A 54 -18.41 16.97 27.34
C PRO A 54 -17.65 17.83 28.36
N SER A 55 -16.65 17.25 29.04
CA SER A 55 -15.79 17.94 30.02
C SER A 55 -14.74 18.87 29.40
N GLY A 56 -14.73 19.04 28.08
CA GLY A 56 -13.62 19.65 27.35
C GLY A 56 -12.50 18.67 26.98
N GLY A 57 -11.67 19.08 26.03
CA GLY A 57 -10.63 18.23 25.43
C GLY A 57 -11.17 17.17 24.48
N TYR A 58 -10.28 16.25 24.06
CA TYR A 58 -10.59 15.20 23.10
C TYR A 58 -10.28 13.81 23.68
N SER A 59 -11.03 12.82 23.22
CA SER A 59 -10.85 11.40 23.57
C SER A 59 -10.67 10.58 22.31
N PRO A 60 -9.69 9.67 22.26
CA PRO A 60 -9.64 8.75 21.15
C PRO A 60 -10.88 7.82 21.14
N TRP A 61 -11.18 7.30 19.96
CA TRP A 61 -12.25 6.33 19.74
C TRP A 61 -12.11 5.11 20.68
N PRO A 62 -13.20 4.57 21.28
CA PRO A 62 -13.15 3.46 22.24
C PRO A 62 -12.43 2.21 21.71
N ALA A 63 -12.58 1.88 20.42
CA ALA A 63 -11.84 0.75 19.81
C ALA A 63 -10.32 0.98 19.77
N GLY A 64 -9.87 2.20 20.07
CA GLY A 64 -8.46 2.55 20.23
C GLY A 64 -7.98 2.58 21.69
N ARG A 65 -8.78 2.26 22.72
CA ARG A 65 -8.32 2.36 24.12
C ARG A 65 -7.70 1.07 24.69
N GLY A 66 -7.52 0.04 23.87
CA GLY A 66 -6.97 -1.26 24.30
C GLY A 66 -5.44 -1.33 24.31
N ILE A 67 -4.87 -2.41 24.85
CA ILE A 67 -3.45 -2.78 24.73
C ILE A 67 -3.16 -3.48 23.38
N ASN A 68 -4.21 -3.71 22.57
CA ASN A 68 -4.10 -4.44 21.32
C ASN A 68 -3.23 -3.72 20.27
N TRP A 69 -2.57 -4.55 19.45
CA TRP A 69 -1.81 -4.18 18.27
C TRP A 69 -2.69 -3.33 17.33
N GLY A 70 -2.59 -1.99 17.42
CA GLY A 70 -3.47 -1.06 16.68
C GLY A 70 -4.23 -0.04 17.54
N SER A 71 -3.95 0.03 18.83
CA SER A 71 -4.50 1.03 19.76
C SER A 71 -4.08 2.47 19.45
N SER A 72 -4.92 3.41 19.88
CA SER A 72 -4.88 4.84 19.56
C SER A 72 -3.76 5.67 20.18
N GLY A 73 -2.77 5.02 20.78
CA GLY A 73 -1.56 5.63 21.31
C GLY A 73 -0.26 4.93 20.92
N ARG A 74 -0.32 3.96 20.00
CA ARG A 74 0.84 3.16 19.55
C ARG A 74 1.03 3.14 18.03
N ALA A 75 0.27 3.98 17.33
CA ALA A 75 0.36 4.17 15.90
C ALA A 75 -0.37 5.45 15.50
N THR A 76 -0.11 5.91 14.28
CA THR A 76 -0.85 6.97 13.59
C THR A 76 -2.34 6.70 13.69
N MET A 77 -3.08 7.73 14.08
CA MET A 77 -4.53 7.66 14.28
C MET A 77 -5.31 7.90 13.01
N ALA A 78 -4.87 8.89 12.25
CA ALA A 78 -5.52 9.37 11.05
C ALA A 78 -4.43 9.78 10.06
N ILE A 79 -4.49 9.24 8.85
CA ILE A 79 -3.73 9.77 7.72
C ILE A 79 -4.50 10.87 6.97
N LEU A 80 -5.78 11.07 7.30
CA LEU A 80 -6.55 12.24 6.91
C LEU A 80 -6.53 13.29 8.04
N ALA A 81 -6.78 14.55 7.71
CA ALA A 81 -7.02 15.61 8.69
C ALA A 81 -8.53 15.84 8.85
N PRO A 82 -9.02 16.25 10.04
CA PRO A 82 -10.40 16.68 10.18
C PRO A 82 -10.61 18.06 9.55
N GLY A 83 -11.57 18.20 8.65
CA GLY A 83 -12.05 19.47 8.08
C GLY A 83 -13.50 19.77 8.51
N PRO A 84 -13.97 21.02 8.30
CA PRO A 84 -15.33 21.43 8.65
C PRO A 84 -16.41 20.60 7.93
N ASP A 85 -16.13 20.18 6.69
CA ASP A 85 -17.06 19.39 5.85
C ASP A 85 -16.70 17.90 5.81
N GLY A 86 -15.74 17.45 6.64
CA GLY A 86 -15.29 16.07 6.69
C GLY A 86 -13.77 15.89 6.53
N PRO A 87 -13.30 14.64 6.36
CA PRO A 87 -11.89 14.32 6.23
C PRO A 87 -11.23 15.01 5.03
N VAL A 88 -10.04 15.57 5.22
CA VAL A 88 -9.22 16.24 4.20
C VAL A 88 -7.95 15.42 3.96
N ALA A 89 -7.56 15.31 2.69
CA ALA A 89 -6.31 14.67 2.29
C ALA A 89 -5.10 15.34 2.98
N THR A 90 -4.16 14.52 3.44
CA THR A 90 -2.86 14.98 3.93
C THR A 90 -1.76 14.37 3.08
N GLU A 91 -0.53 14.85 3.24
CA GLU A 91 0.65 14.26 2.59
C GLU A 91 0.75 12.74 2.82
N ARG A 92 0.45 12.26 4.04
CA ARG A 92 0.47 10.81 4.34
C ARG A 92 -0.59 10.04 3.55
N PHE A 93 -1.76 10.63 3.36
CA PHE A 93 -2.81 10.03 2.55
C PHE A 93 -2.44 10.02 1.06
N GLU A 94 -1.88 11.12 0.55
CA GLU A 94 -1.45 11.19 -0.85
C GLU A 94 -0.32 10.20 -1.14
N MET A 95 0.61 10.02 -0.20
CA MET A 95 1.63 8.98 -0.33
C MET A 95 1.05 7.58 -0.34
N PHE A 96 0.07 7.28 0.53
CA PHE A 96 -0.63 6.00 0.50
C PHE A 96 -1.32 5.78 -0.85
N ARG A 97 -2.01 6.81 -1.37
CA ARG A 97 -2.68 6.77 -2.68
C ARG A 97 -1.69 6.51 -3.81
N GLU A 98 -0.56 7.20 -3.83
CA GLU A 98 0.53 6.96 -4.79
C GLU A 98 1.06 5.52 -4.67
N GLY A 99 1.24 5.02 -3.45
CA GLY A 99 1.63 3.63 -3.19
C GLY A 99 0.67 2.60 -3.77
N VAL A 100 -0.64 2.88 -3.68
CA VAL A 100 -1.68 2.03 -4.28
C VAL A 100 -1.55 2.01 -5.80
N GLU A 101 -1.34 3.15 -6.45
CA GLU A 101 -1.17 3.23 -7.90
C GLU A 101 0.06 2.43 -8.37
N LEU A 102 1.16 2.49 -7.64
CA LEU A 102 2.36 1.71 -7.91
C LEU A 102 2.12 0.19 -7.74
N ALA A 103 1.40 -0.21 -6.69
CA ALA A 103 1.04 -1.61 -6.48
C ALA A 103 0.13 -2.15 -7.61
N GLU A 104 -0.82 -1.34 -8.08
CA GLU A 104 -1.67 -1.70 -9.23
C GLU A 104 -0.87 -1.81 -10.53
N ALA A 105 0.11 -0.92 -10.77
CA ALA A 105 1.01 -1.02 -11.93
C ALA A 105 1.82 -2.33 -11.89
N LEU A 106 2.31 -2.71 -10.71
CA LEU A 106 3.01 -3.99 -10.51
C LEU A 106 2.09 -5.19 -10.82
N LEU A 107 0.90 -5.23 -10.23
CA LEU A 107 -0.08 -6.29 -10.46
C LEU A 107 -0.52 -6.37 -11.93
N PHE A 108 -0.62 -5.23 -12.62
CA PHE A 108 -0.93 -5.16 -14.03
C PHE A 108 0.13 -5.86 -14.89
N VAL A 109 1.41 -5.57 -14.66
CA VAL A 109 2.53 -6.23 -15.37
C VAL A 109 2.56 -7.72 -15.06
N GLU A 110 2.45 -8.11 -13.79
CA GLU A 110 2.44 -9.53 -13.38
C GLU A 110 1.28 -10.30 -14.01
N ARG A 111 0.09 -9.70 -14.08
CA ARG A 111 -1.08 -10.31 -14.72
C ARG A 111 -0.85 -10.52 -16.21
N ALA A 112 -0.23 -9.56 -16.90
CA ALA A 112 0.09 -9.68 -18.32
C ALA A 112 1.07 -10.83 -18.61
N ILE A 113 2.12 -10.96 -17.77
CA ILE A 113 3.07 -12.08 -17.81
C ILE A 113 2.34 -13.42 -17.59
N LYS A 114 1.51 -13.50 -16.54
CA LYS A 114 0.77 -14.72 -16.20
C LYS A 114 -0.19 -15.17 -17.31
N GLN A 115 -0.78 -14.20 -18.01
CA GLN A 115 -1.65 -14.44 -19.16
C GLN A 115 -0.90 -14.78 -20.45
N LYS A 116 0.45 -14.76 -20.44
CA LYS A 116 1.31 -15.03 -21.62
C LYS A 116 0.97 -14.15 -22.83
N LYS A 117 0.62 -12.88 -22.57
CA LYS A 117 0.22 -11.92 -23.60
C LYS A 117 1.34 -11.00 -24.08
N LEU A 118 2.57 -11.26 -23.65
CA LEU A 118 3.73 -10.43 -23.95
C LEU A 118 4.68 -11.18 -24.89
N SER A 119 5.34 -10.44 -25.75
CA SER A 119 6.48 -10.90 -26.53
C SER A 119 7.59 -11.42 -25.62
N ALA A 120 8.39 -12.36 -26.14
CA ALA A 120 9.45 -12.99 -25.37
C ALA A 120 10.48 -11.98 -24.81
N ASP A 121 10.79 -10.92 -25.56
CA ASP A 121 11.71 -9.87 -25.11
C ASP A 121 11.11 -9.06 -23.96
N LEU A 122 9.90 -8.49 -24.14
CA LEU A 122 9.26 -7.68 -23.10
C LEU A 122 9.01 -8.51 -21.84
N GLN A 123 8.56 -9.76 -21.98
CA GLN A 123 8.39 -10.66 -20.85
C GLN A 123 9.71 -10.90 -20.10
N LYS A 124 10.83 -11.08 -20.81
CA LYS A 124 12.15 -11.27 -20.18
C LYS A 124 12.57 -10.03 -19.39
N ARG A 125 12.43 -8.82 -19.98
CA ARG A 125 12.73 -7.54 -19.31
C ARG A 125 11.84 -7.31 -18.10
N ALA A 126 10.54 -7.53 -18.23
CA ALA A 126 9.59 -7.36 -17.14
C ALA A 126 9.87 -8.31 -15.96
N ASN A 127 10.14 -9.59 -16.23
CA ASN A 127 10.54 -10.54 -15.19
C ASN A 127 11.85 -10.14 -14.50
N ALA A 128 12.84 -9.68 -15.26
CA ALA A 128 14.11 -9.23 -14.69
C ALA A 128 13.91 -8.03 -13.73
N TYR A 129 13.13 -7.04 -14.16
CA TYR A 129 12.79 -5.87 -13.36
C TYR A 129 12.01 -6.24 -12.09
N LEU A 130 10.92 -7.02 -12.21
CA LEU A 130 10.11 -7.44 -11.06
C LEU A 130 10.92 -8.24 -10.03
N ASN A 131 11.83 -9.11 -10.48
CA ASN A 131 12.74 -9.84 -9.62
C ASN A 131 13.73 -8.92 -8.91
N ALA A 132 14.30 -7.94 -9.61
CA ALA A 132 15.21 -6.96 -9.02
C ALA A 132 14.49 -6.10 -7.97
N ARG A 133 13.30 -5.57 -8.31
CA ARG A 133 12.46 -4.81 -7.39
C ARG A 133 12.08 -5.63 -6.16
N GLY A 134 11.67 -6.89 -6.35
CA GLY A 134 11.33 -7.80 -5.24
C GLY A 134 12.51 -8.09 -4.32
N LYS A 135 13.71 -8.32 -4.88
CA LYS A 135 14.94 -8.47 -4.09
C LYS A 135 15.29 -7.19 -3.32
N GLY A 136 15.17 -6.02 -3.96
CA GLY A 136 15.36 -4.73 -3.30
C GLY A 136 14.34 -4.50 -2.18
N PHE A 137 13.10 -4.90 -2.40
CA PHE A 137 12.01 -4.78 -1.43
C PHE A 137 12.23 -5.63 -0.18
N VAL A 138 12.64 -6.91 -0.35
CA VAL A 138 12.91 -7.83 0.77
C VAL A 138 14.24 -7.51 1.46
N GLY A 139 15.29 -7.26 0.66
CA GLY A 139 16.65 -7.05 1.15
C GLY A 139 16.86 -5.70 1.82
N SER A 140 15.95 -4.74 1.60
CA SER A 140 16.04 -3.42 2.22
C SER A 140 14.97 -3.28 3.32
N TRP A 141 15.39 -3.51 4.57
CA TRP A 141 14.56 -3.15 5.72
C TRP A 141 14.29 -1.64 5.75
N CYS A 142 15.26 -0.85 5.24
CA CYS A 142 15.23 0.62 5.23
C CYS A 142 15.27 1.29 3.84
N GLY A 143 15.53 0.58 2.74
CA GLY A 143 15.73 1.20 1.42
C GLY A 143 14.43 1.72 0.77
N VAL A 144 13.31 1.06 1.07
CA VAL A 144 11.96 1.49 0.66
C VAL A 144 11.45 2.67 1.51
N LEU A 145 12.14 3.05 2.60
CA LEU A 145 11.79 4.22 3.41
C LEU A 145 12.08 5.54 2.69
N TYR A 146 12.91 5.52 1.64
CA TYR A 146 13.50 6.73 1.04
C TYR A 146 12.86 7.17 -0.28
N MET A 147 11.65 6.69 -0.62
CA MET A 147 10.94 7.03 -1.87
C MET A 147 11.81 6.80 -3.12
N GLN A 148 11.73 5.60 -3.71
CA GLN A 148 12.53 5.22 -4.87
C GLN A 148 11.95 5.80 -6.17
N SER A 149 11.89 7.12 -6.29
CA SER A 149 11.26 7.82 -7.42
C SER A 149 11.75 7.34 -8.79
N GLU A 150 13.06 7.08 -8.93
CA GLU A 150 13.64 6.53 -10.17
C GLU A 150 13.19 5.11 -10.48
N GLU A 151 13.12 4.24 -9.47
CA GLU A 151 12.64 2.86 -9.67
C GLU A 151 11.14 2.84 -9.95
N ASP A 152 10.37 3.71 -9.31
CA ASP A 152 8.93 3.83 -9.55
C ASP A 152 8.64 4.36 -10.95
N ALA A 153 9.43 5.32 -11.46
CA ALA A 153 9.35 5.76 -12.84
C ALA A 153 9.59 4.59 -13.82
N LYS A 154 10.61 3.75 -13.57
CA LYS A 154 10.88 2.54 -14.38
C LYS A 154 9.70 1.57 -14.38
N LEU A 155 9.02 1.39 -13.24
CA LEU A 155 7.82 0.55 -13.16
C LEU A 155 6.69 1.12 -14.02
N LEU A 156 6.42 2.41 -13.91
CA LEU A 156 5.35 3.08 -14.66
C LEU A 156 5.64 3.07 -16.17
N ASP A 157 6.88 3.29 -16.58
CA ASP A 157 7.31 3.19 -17.98
C ASP A 157 7.13 1.77 -18.53
N LEU A 158 7.54 0.75 -17.76
CA LEU A 158 7.35 -0.65 -18.10
C LEU A 158 5.86 -1.00 -18.20
N ALA A 159 5.03 -0.53 -17.27
CA ALA A 159 3.58 -0.70 -17.33
C ALA A 159 3.00 -0.03 -18.58
N GLY A 160 3.51 1.13 -18.96
CA GLY A 160 3.16 1.81 -20.21
C GLY A 160 3.53 1.00 -21.45
N GLU A 161 4.72 0.39 -21.50
CA GLU A 161 5.13 -0.53 -22.57
C GLU A 161 4.19 -1.73 -22.68
N VAL A 162 3.92 -2.39 -21.55
CA VAL A 162 2.98 -3.52 -21.47
C VAL A 162 1.59 -3.12 -21.95
N ALA A 163 1.09 -1.96 -21.52
CA ALA A 163 -0.23 -1.48 -21.95
C ALA A 163 -0.29 -1.20 -23.45
N ARG A 164 0.78 -0.70 -24.07
CA ARG A 164 0.85 -0.52 -25.52
C ARG A 164 0.85 -1.85 -26.26
N GLU A 165 1.52 -2.86 -25.75
CA GLU A 165 1.58 -4.18 -26.38
C GLU A 165 0.24 -4.93 -26.26
N LEU A 166 -0.44 -4.85 -25.12
CA LEU A 166 -1.75 -5.48 -24.92
C LEU A 166 -2.89 -4.87 -25.77
N LYS A 167 -2.68 -3.66 -26.33
CA LYS A 167 -3.63 -2.99 -27.22
C LYS A 167 -3.41 -3.34 -28.70
N LYS A 168 -2.32 -4.03 -29.04
CA LYS A 168 -2.08 -4.55 -30.40
C LYS A 168 -2.90 -5.81 -30.62
#